data_AF-A0A7V6MWL5-F1
#
_entry.id   AF-A0A7V6MWL5-F1
#
_cell.length_a   1.000
_cell.length_b   1.000
_cell.length_c   1.000
_cell.angle_alpha   90.00
_cell.angle_beta   90.00
_cell.angle_gamma   90.00
#
_symmetry.space_group_name_H-M   'P 1'
#
loop_
_entity.id
_entity.type
_entity.pdbx_description
1 polymer ?
#
loop_
_entity_poly.entity_id
_entity_poly.type
_entity_poly.pdbx_seq_one_letter_code
_entity_poly.pdbx_strand_id
1 'polypeptide(L)' 'MYDDYIVENIDHARLLANKGLIPKEEAALIIKGLMEVNIEIENGTLDFASKREEKQNSVEKCLAEKIGPIATKLHMVC' A
#
# COMPACT_ATOMS: atom_id res chain seq x y z
N MET A 1 -3.59 -4.76 15.08
CA MET A 1 -2.37 -5.55 14.80
C MET A 1 -2.05 -5.29 13.35
N TYR A 2 -0.87 -4.76 13.05
CA TYR A 2 -0.53 -4.40 11.67
C TYR A 2 -0.35 -5.66 10.83
N ASP A 3 -0.89 -5.61 9.62
CA ASP A 3 -0.70 -6.70 8.67
C ASP A 3 0.71 -6.65 8.07
N ASP A 4 1.45 -7.75 8.11
CA ASP A 4 2.83 -7.85 7.63
C ASP A 4 3.00 -7.38 6.17
N TYR A 5 1.99 -7.60 5.33
CA TYR A 5 2.01 -7.16 3.93
C TYR A 5 1.98 -5.63 3.80
N ILE A 6 1.23 -4.95 4.68
CA ILE A 6 1.19 -3.49 4.68
C ILE A 6 2.53 -2.92 5.12
N VAL A 7 3.14 -3.53 6.14
CA VAL A 7 4.46 -3.12 6.65
C VAL A 7 5.53 -3.28 5.56
N GLU A 8 5.57 -4.43 4.88
CA GLU A 8 6.48 -4.70 3.77
C GLU A 8 6.35 -3.65 2.65
N ASN A 9 5.12 -3.27 2.29
CA ASN A 9 4.88 -2.26 1.25
C ASN A 9 5.26 -0.83 1.70
N ILE A 10 5.08 -0.48 2.98
CA ILE A 10 5.52 0.81 3.53
C ILE A 10 7.04 0.93 3.45
N ASP A 11 7.76 -0.11 3.85
CA ASP A 11 9.23 -0.13 3.79
C ASP A 11 9.72 -0.11 2.34
N HIS A 12 9.03 -0.78 1.43
CA HIS A 12 9.33 -0.72 0.01
C HIS A 12 9.16 0.71 -0.55
N ALA A 13 8.04 1.37 -0.25
CA ALA A 13 7.80 2.75 -0.68
C ALA A 13 8.90 3.71 -0.17
N ARG A 14 9.31 3.54 1.10
CA ARG A 14 10.42 4.30 1.70
C ARG A 14 11.75 4.02 0.99
N LEU A 15 12.02 2.77 0.67
CA LEU A 15 13.24 2.35 -0.03
C LEU A 15 13.30 2.97 -1.43
N LEU A 16 12.21 2.96 -2.19
CA LEU A 16 12.14 3.57 -3.52
C LEU A 16 12.40 5.08 -3.46
N ALA A 17 11.81 5.77 -2.48
CA ALA A 17 12.04 7.19 -2.26
C ALA A 17 13.50 7.49 -1.90
N ASN A 18 14.10 6.66 -1.04
CA ASN A 18 15.49 6.82 -0.63
C ASN A 18 16.47 6.56 -1.78
N LYS A 19 16.13 5.64 -2.70
CA LYS A 19 16.86 5.40 -3.95
C LYS A 19 16.63 6.49 -5.01
N GLY A 20 15.73 7.45 -4.77
CA GLY A 20 15.37 8.48 -5.73
C GLY A 20 14.58 7.97 -6.94
N LEU A 21 13.96 6.79 -6.83
CA LEU A 21 13.14 6.20 -7.90
C LEU A 21 11.75 6.83 -7.96
N ILE A 22 11.24 7.29 -6.81
CA ILE A 22 10.02 8.08 -6.70
C ILE A 22 10.27 9.33 -5.85
N PRO A 23 9.54 10.44 -6.09
CA PRO A 23 9.56 11.62 -5.24
C PRO A 23 9.17 11.29 -3.79
N LYS A 24 9.71 12.03 -2.83
CA LYS A 24 9.36 11.86 -1.41
C LYS A 24 7.89 12.17 -1.15
N GLU A 25 7.32 13.11 -1.90
CA GLU A 25 5.91 13.46 -1.85
C GLU A 25 5.03 12.28 -2.29
N GLU A 26 5.41 11.60 -3.39
CA GLU A 26 4.70 10.41 -3.87
C GLU A 26 4.82 9.25 -2.89
N ALA A 27 6.01 9.02 -2.34
CA ALA A 27 6.21 8.01 -1.30
C ALA A 27 5.36 8.28 -0.06
N ALA A 28 5.29 9.55 0.38
CA ALA A 28 4.45 9.94 1.51
C ALA A 28 2.96 9.69 1.24
N LEU A 29 2.48 9.95 0.03
CA LEU A 29 1.11 9.64 -0.38
C LEU A 29 0.83 8.14 -0.33
N ILE A 30 1.76 7.32 -0.81
CA ILE A 30 1.62 5.86 -0.79
C ILE A 30 1.59 5.33 0.64
N ILE A 31 2.51 5.77 1.50
CA ILE A 31 2.55 5.38 2.92
C ILE A 31 1.24 5.78 3.60
N LYS A 32 0.73 6.99 3.34
CA LYS A 32 -0.56 7.44 3.88
C LYS A 32 -1.70 6.54 3.42
N GLY A 33 -1.77 6.21 2.13
CA GLY A 33 -2.80 5.31 1.60
C GLY A 33 -2.73 3.90 2.22
N LEU A 34 -1.53 3.35 2.41
CA LEU A 34 -1.31 2.07 3.08
C LEU A 34 -1.76 2.09 4.56
N MET A 35 -1.53 3.19 5.27
CA MET A 35 -2.03 3.36 6.63
C MET A 35 -3.55 3.43 6.69
N GLU A 36 -4.19 4.12 5.74
CA GLU A 36 -5.66 4.16 5.65
C GLU A 36 -6.24 2.76 5.34
N VAL A 37 -5.62 2.02 4.42
CA VAL A 37 -5.96 0.63 4.14
C VAL A 37 -5.87 -0.23 5.40
N ASN A 38 -4.80 -0.09 6.19
CA ASN A 38 -4.67 -0.81 7.47
C ASN A 38 -5.82 -0.52 8.42
N ILE A 39 -6.24 0.74 8.51
CA ILE A 39 -7.37 1.14 9.34
C ILE A 39 -8.69 0.52 8.82
N GLU A 40 -8.90 0.48 7.50
CA GLU A 40 -10.07 -0.15 6.89
C GLU A 40 -10.11 -1.67 7.14
N ILE A 41 -8.95 -2.33 7.17
CA ILE A 41 -8.83 -3.75 7.54
C ILE A 41 -9.14 -3.95 9.03
N GLU A 42 -8.54 -3.13 9.91
CA GLU A 42 -8.77 -3.21 11.35
C GLU A 42 -10.24 -2.94 11.72
N ASN A 43 -10.91 -2.06 10.96
CA ASN A 43 -12.34 -1.78 11.10
C ASN A 43 -13.24 -2.84 10.43
N GLY A 44 -12.67 -3.86 9.78
CA GLY A 44 -13.44 -4.90 9.06
C GLY A 44 -14.18 -4.39 7.82
N THR A 45 -13.80 -3.22 7.29
CA THR A 45 -14.36 -2.62 6.07
C THR A 45 -13.77 -3.25 4.82
N LEU A 46 -12.49 -3.66 4.91
CA LEU A 46 -11.77 -4.27 3.80
C LEU A 46 -11.54 -5.75 4.11
N ASP A 47 -12.15 -6.61 3.31
CA ASP A 47 -12.07 -8.05 3.49
C ASP A 47 -10.68 -8.55 3.04
N PHE A 48 -9.81 -8.77 4.01
CA PHE A 48 -8.46 -9.29 3.80
C PHE A 48 -8.53 -10.81 3.70
N ALA A 49 -8.78 -11.29 2.49
CA ALA A 49 -8.80 -12.72 2.22
C ALA A 49 -7.41 -13.35 2.53
N SER A 50 -7.42 -14.60 3.02
CA SER A 50 -6.20 -15.30 3.42
C SER A 50 -5.22 -15.58 2.27
N LYS A 51 -5.65 -15.41 1.01
CA LYS A 51 -4.79 -15.58 -0.16
C LYS A 51 -4.02 -14.31 -0.46
N ARG A 52 -2.69 -14.44 -0.59
CA ARG A 52 -1.77 -13.36 -0.97
C ARG A 52 -2.22 -12.60 -2.23
N GLU A 53 -2.70 -13.31 -3.24
CA GLU A 53 -3.13 -12.71 -4.52
C GLU A 53 -4.38 -11.82 -4.36
N GLU A 54 -5.34 -12.26 -3.54
CA GLU A 54 -6.56 -11.50 -3.23
C GLU A 54 -6.24 -10.29 -2.34
N LYS A 55 -5.32 -10.47 -1.39
CA LYS A 55 -4.80 -9.40 -0.52
C LYS A 55 -4.12 -8.29 -1.31
N GLN A 56 -3.21 -8.65 -2.22
CA GLN A 56 -2.50 -7.70 -3.08
C GLN A 56 -3.49 -6.90 -3.94
N ASN A 57 -4.42 -7.59 -4.59
CA ASN A 57 -5.44 -6.96 -5.43
C ASN A 57 -6.34 -5.99 -4.63
N SER A 58 -6.74 -6.37 -3.42
CA SER A 58 -7.53 -5.52 -2.52
C SER A 58 -6.80 -4.23 -2.12
N VAL A 59 -5.51 -4.34 -1.76
CA VAL A 59 -4.68 -3.19 -1.39
C VAL A 59 -4.40 -2.30 -2.60
N GLU A 60 -4.12 -2.89 -3.78
CA GLU A 60 -3.93 -2.15 -5.04
C GLU A 60 -5.16 -1.34 -5.42
N LYS A 61 -6.34 -1.96 -5.38
CA LYS A 61 -7.60 -1.26 -5.66
C LYS A 61 -7.83 -0.10 -4.71
N CYS A 62 -7.70 -0.33 -3.41
CA CYS A 62 -7.93 0.72 -2.43
C CYS A 62 -6.92 1.88 -2.56
N LEU A 63 -5.64 1.57 -2.79
CA LEU A 63 -4.65 2.60 -3.10
C LEU A 63 -4.95 3.33 -4.40
N ALA A 64 -5.34 2.65 -5.47
CA ALA A 64 -5.71 3.28 -6.72
C ALA A 64 -6.92 4.22 -6.56
N GLU A 65 -7.89 3.87 -5.72
CA GLU A 65 -9.02 4.74 -5.40
C GLU A 65 -8.62 5.97 -4.57
N LYS A 66 -7.67 5.83 -3.63
CA LYS A 66 -7.23 6.90 -2.72
C LYS A 66 -6.21 7.86 -3.32
N ILE A 67 -5.20 7.34 -4.01
CA ILE A 67 -4.05 8.11 -4.53
C ILE A 67 -3.95 8.07 -6.06
N GLY A 68 -4.91 7.44 -6.73
CA GLY A 68 -5.00 7.44 -8.18
C GLY A 68 -3.82 6.74 -8.87
N PRO A 69 -3.33 7.26 -10.01
CA PRO A 69 -2.27 6.64 -10.80
C PRO A 69 -0.90 6.62 -10.11
N ILE A 70 -0.77 7.18 -8.90
CA ILE A 70 0.45 7.05 -8.09
C ILE A 70 0.58 5.61 -7.55
N ALA A 71 -0.53 4.92 -7.32
CA ALA A 71 -0.53 3.54 -6.81
C ALA A 71 0.21 2.57 -7.73
N THR A 72 0.10 2.74 -9.06
CA THR A 72 0.77 1.88 -10.05
C THR A 72 2.28 2.06 -10.11
N LYS A 73 2.82 3.17 -9.55
CA LYS A 73 4.27 3.37 -9.44
C LYS A 73 4.92 2.53 -8.35
N LEU A 74 4.15 2.10 -7.35
CA LEU A 74 4.68 1.23 -6.30
C LEU A 74 4.95 -0.18 -6.82
N HIS A 75 4.19 -0.63 -7.84
CA HIS A 75 4.21 -1.99 -8.41
C HIS A 75 4.45 -3.01 -7.29
N MET A 76 3.43 -3.19 -6.43
CA MET A 76 3.54 -3.84 -5.13
C MET A 76 4.42 -5.08 -5.17
N VAL A 77 5.26 -5.22 -4.15
CA VAL A 77 6.34 -6.21 -4.08
C VAL A 77 5.79 -7.59 -4.49
N CYS A 78 6.27 -8.09 -5.62
CA CYS A 78 6.01 -9.44 -6.11
C CYS A 78 6.88 -10.44 -5.33
#